data_AF-A0A1J4V8W3-F1
#
_entry.id   AF-A0A1J4V8W3-F1
#
_cell.length_a   1.000
_cell.length_b   1.000
_cell.length_c   1.000
_cell.angle_alpha   90.00
_cell.angle_beta   90.00
_cell.angle_gamma   90.00
#
_symmetry.space_group_name_H-M   'P 1'
#
loop_
_entity.id
_entity.type
_entity.pdbx_description
1 polymer ?
#
loop_
_entity_poly.entity_id
_entity_poly.type
_entity_poly.pdbx_seq_one_letter_code
_entity_poly.pdbx_strand_id
1 'polypeptide(L)'
;MDSPSILKTDSRGRITLPPEFKNEPLFECVEDNGCLVLYPVQTVRKFPKMSDISTTTLAPKWQKEEKEINEDTRPPIIATTPKSALKKLKGQK
;
A
#
# COMPACT_ATOMS: atom_id res chain seq x y z
N MET A 1 10.67 -12.91 36.11
CA MET A 1 11.25 -12.95 34.75
C MET A 1 10.48 -14.03 34.03
N ASP A 2 9.55 -13.65 33.18
CA ASP A 2 8.69 -14.61 32.49
C ASP A 2 9.49 -15.31 31.39
N SER A 3 9.38 -16.64 31.37
CA SER A 3 10.05 -17.54 30.45
C SER A 3 9.77 -17.15 28.99
N PRO A 4 10.73 -17.27 28.06
CA PRO A 4 10.48 -16.99 26.65
C PRO A 4 9.38 -17.94 26.13
N SER A 5 8.25 -17.38 25.74
CA SER A 5 7.14 -18.12 25.13
C SER A 5 7.49 -18.41 23.68
N ILE A 6 7.69 -19.68 23.36
CA ILE A 6 7.94 -20.12 21.97
C ILE A 6 6.62 -19.97 21.19
N LEU A 7 6.60 -19.04 20.23
CA LEU A 7 5.44 -18.83 19.36
C LEU A 7 5.53 -19.72 18.12
N LYS A 8 4.43 -20.41 17.79
CA LYS A 8 4.34 -21.24 16.59
C LYS A 8 3.95 -20.39 15.38
N THR A 9 4.59 -20.67 14.24
CA THR A 9 4.18 -20.14 12.94
C THR A 9 3.15 -21.05 12.28
N ASP A 10 2.20 -20.47 11.55
CA ASP A 10 1.32 -21.24 10.67
C ASP A 10 2.00 -21.59 9.33
N SER A 11 1.27 -22.25 8.43
CA SER A 11 1.76 -22.66 7.11
C SER A 11 2.12 -21.50 6.17
N ARG A 12 1.78 -20.26 6.54
CA ARG A 12 2.12 -19.03 5.80
C ARG A 12 3.18 -18.20 6.54
N GLY A 13 3.77 -18.75 7.61
CA GLY A 13 4.77 -18.04 8.42
C GLY A 13 4.19 -16.97 9.34
N ARG A 14 2.87 -16.95 9.57
CA ARG A 14 2.24 -15.96 10.46
C ARG A 14 2.39 -16.39 11.92
N ILE A 15 2.63 -15.42 12.80
CA ILE A 15 2.75 -15.62 14.24
C ILE A 15 1.52 -14.99 14.91
N THR A 16 0.91 -15.72 15.85
CA THR A 16 -0.15 -15.17 16.70
C THR A 16 0.50 -14.50 17.90
N LEU A 17 0.35 -13.18 18.01
CA LEU A 17 0.89 -12.42 19.14
C LEU A 17 0.08 -12.68 20.44
N PRO A 18 0.75 -12.64 21.60
CA PRO A 18 0.09 -12.74 22.90
C PRO A 18 -0.98 -11.66 23.14
N PRO A 19 -1.96 -11.88 24.04
CA PRO A 19 -3.07 -10.96 24.32
C PRO A 19 -2.65 -9.52 24.62
N GLU A 20 -1.50 -9.34 25.27
CA GLU A 20 -0.94 -8.05 25.67
C GLU A 20 -0.68 -7.13 24.48
N PHE A 21 -0.47 -7.71 23.29
CA PHE A 21 -0.17 -6.99 22.04
C PHE A 21 -1.38 -6.80 21.13
N LYS A 22 -2.57 -7.30 21.52
CA LYS A 22 -3.77 -7.26 20.66
C LYS A 22 -4.39 -5.87 20.51
N ASN A 23 -4.07 -4.95 21.42
CA ASN A 23 -4.60 -3.58 21.38
C ASN A 23 -3.85 -2.71 20.37
N GLU A 24 -2.70 -3.17 19.89
CA GLU A 24 -1.88 -2.42 18.92
C GLU A 24 -2.33 -2.75 17.48
N PRO A 25 -2.69 -1.75 16.68
CA PRO A 25 -3.27 -1.97 15.34
C PRO A 25 -2.22 -2.39 14.31
N LEU A 26 -0.96 -2.00 14.49
CA LEU A 26 0.11 -2.23 13.53
C LEU A 26 1.48 -2.26 14.23
N PHE A 27 2.36 -3.14 13.75
CA PHE A 27 3.75 -3.22 14.17
C PHE A 27 4.68 -3.00 12.98
N GLU A 28 5.76 -2.26 13.20
CA GLU A 28 6.93 -2.24 12.32
C GLU A 28 7.86 -3.37 12.75
N CYS A 29 8.33 -4.18 11.80
CA CYS A 29 9.18 -5.34 12.06
C CYS A 29 10.59 -5.07 11.53
N VAL A 30 11.60 -5.24 12.38
CA VAL A 30 13.01 -5.10 12.04
C VAL A 30 13.77 -6.35 12.47
N GLU A 31 14.68 -6.84 11.63
CA GLU A 31 15.62 -7.90 12.02
C GLU A 31 16.86 -7.26 12.65
N ASP A 32 17.15 -7.63 13.90
CA ASP A 32 18.35 -7.21 14.62
C ASP A 32 18.99 -8.42 15.30
N ASN A 33 20.27 -8.69 14.98
CA ASN A 33 21.05 -9.82 15.52
C ASN A 33 20.33 -11.18 15.45
N GLY A 34 19.63 -11.46 14.35
CA GLY A 34 18.88 -12.71 14.16
C GLY A 34 17.58 -12.81 14.97
N CYS A 35 17.16 -11.71 15.59
CA CYS A 35 15.88 -11.58 16.28
C CYS A 35 14.96 -10.66 15.49
N LEU A 36 13.68 -11.00 15.43
CA LEU A 36 12.65 -10.08 14.92
C LEU A 36 12.19 -9.18 16.07
N VAL A 37 12.34 -7.88 15.89
CA VAL A 37 11.90 -6.85 16.83
C VAL A 37 10.66 -6.17 16.27
N LEU A 38 9.58 -6.14 17.05
CA LEU A 38 8.31 -5.54 16.67
C LEU A 38 8.10 -4.22 17.43
N TYR A 39 7.98 -3.11 16.72
CA TYR A 39 7.71 -1.79 17.27
C TYR A 39 6.25 -1.39 17.04
N PRO A 40 5.47 -1.05 18.08
CA PRO A 40 4.09 -0.60 17.88
C PRO A 40 4.08 0.74 17.13
N VAL A 41 3.29 0.81 16.06
CA VAL A 41 3.19 1.99 15.21
C VAL A 41 2.13 2.92 15.80
N GLN A 42 2.56 3.89 16.61
CA GLN A 42 1.67 4.89 17.22
C GLN A 42 1.05 5.86 16.20
N THR A 43 1.69 6.03 15.04
CA THR A 43 1.17 6.85 13.95
C THR A 43 1.39 6.15 12.62
N VAL A 44 0.30 5.76 11.95
CA VAL A 44 0.37 5.46 10.52
C VAL A 44 0.72 6.77 9.84
N ARG A 45 1.99 6.98 9.49
CA ARG A 45 2.38 8.16 8.71
C ARG A 45 1.61 8.08 7.39
N LYS A 46 0.62 8.97 7.23
CA LYS A 46 -0.13 9.13 5.96
C LYS A 46 0.82 9.38 4.77
N PHE A 47 2.01 9.90 5.05
CA PHE A 47 3.08 10.12 4.10
C PHE A 47 4.36 9.45 4.63
N PRO A 48 4.74 8.26 4.15
CA PRO A 48 6.07 7.74 4.43
C PRO A 48 7.11 8.75 3.96
N LYS A 49 8.25 8.83 4.65
CA LYS A 49 9.36 9.66 4.17
C LYS A 49 9.84 9.05 2.86
N MET A 50 9.44 9.63 1.74
CA MET A 50 9.81 9.18 0.40
C MET A 50 11.28 9.50 0.06
N SER A 51 12.07 10.02 1.01
CA SER A 51 13.47 10.43 0.83
C SER A 51 14.38 9.28 0.42
N ASP A 52 14.04 8.06 0.82
CA ASP A 52 14.89 6.87 0.64
C ASP A 52 14.40 6.01 -0.54
N ILE A 53 13.31 6.41 -1.18
CA ILE A 53 12.80 5.76 -2.38
C ILE A 53 13.54 6.38 -3.56
N SER A 54 14.26 5.56 -4.33
CA SER A 54 14.89 6.04 -5.54
C SER A 54 13.81 6.69 -6.42
N THR A 55 14.03 7.93 -6.83
CA THR A 55 13.29 8.57 -7.91
C THR A 55 13.64 7.83 -9.19
N THR A 56 13.09 6.63 -9.34
CA THR A 56 13.22 5.84 -10.54
C THR A 56 12.61 6.71 -11.64
N THR A 57 13.47 7.22 -12.50
CA THR A 57 13.04 8.05 -13.62
C THR A 57 12.15 7.17 -14.48
N LEU A 58 10.84 7.43 -14.45
CA LEU A 58 9.88 6.70 -15.28
C LEU A 58 10.36 6.76 -16.73
N ALA A 59 10.28 5.64 -17.44
CA ALA A 59 10.67 5.61 -18.84
C ALA A 59 9.87 6.69 -19.62
N PRO A 60 10.46 7.39 -20.61
CA PRO A 60 9.85 8.57 -21.24
C PRO A 60 8.42 8.34 -21.78
N LYS A 61 8.11 7.11 -22.18
CA LYS A 61 6.76 6.70 -22.60
C LYS A 61 5.72 6.87 -21.49
N TRP A 62 6.05 6.45 -20.27
CA TRP A 62 5.17 6.54 -19.11
C TRP A 62 4.98 7.99 -18.67
N GLN A 63 6.05 8.79 -18.70
CA GLN A 63 5.95 10.23 -18.40
C GLN A 63 5.01 10.96 -19.37
N LYS A 64 5.06 10.59 -20.66
CA LYS A 64 4.19 11.17 -21.68
C LYS A 64 2.72 10.78 -21.49
N GLU A 65 2.46 9.50 -21.22
CA GLU A 65 1.11 8.97 -21.01
C GLU A 65 0.47 9.52 -19.73
N GLU A 66 1.24 9.59 -18.64
CA GLU A 66 0.78 10.17 -17.38
C GLU A 66 0.47 11.68 -17.53
N LYS A 67 1.31 12.42 -18.26
CA LYS A 67 1.05 13.82 -18.57
C LYS A 67 -0.24 13.99 -19.41
N GLU A 68 -0.44 13.16 -20.42
CA GLU A 68 -1.64 13.18 -21.27
C GLU A 68 -2.91 12.92 -20.47
N ILE A 69 -2.88 11.97 -19.52
CA ILE A 69 -4.01 11.67 -18.63
C ILE A 69 -4.27 12.82 -17.65
N ASN A 70 -3.22 13.38 -17.05
CA ASN A 70 -3.35 14.42 -16.02
C ASN A 70 -3.76 15.78 -16.60
N GLU A 71 -3.40 16.08 -17.86
CA GLU A 71 -3.84 17.29 -18.58
C GLU A 71 -5.19 17.09 -19.29
N ASP A 72 -5.82 15.91 -19.16
CA ASP A 72 -7.12 15.64 -19.78
C ASP A 72 -8.23 16.45 -19.12
N THR A 73 -8.70 17.47 -19.82
CA THR A 73 -9.82 18.32 -19.39
C THR A 73 -11.18 17.85 -19.89
N ARG A 74 -11.27 16.66 -20.51
CA ARG A 74 -12.55 16.16 -21.03
C ARG A 74 -13.53 15.93 -19.88
N PRO A 75 -14.82 16.27 -20.06
CA PRO A 75 -15.82 16.07 -19.01
C PRO A 75 -15.98 14.57 -18.71
N PRO A 76 -16.15 14.18 -17.44
CA PRO A 76 -16.28 12.79 -17.06
C PRO A 76 -17.54 12.15 -17.68
N ILE A 77 -17.41 10.91 -18.14
CA ILE A 77 -18.55 10.14 -18.66
C ILE A 77 -19.33 9.57 -17.49
N ILE A 78 -20.46 10.18 -17.15
CA ILE A 78 -21.39 9.67 -16.14
C ILE A 78 -22.23 8.54 -16.77
N ALA A 79 -22.07 7.32 -16.27
CA ALA A 79 -22.74 6.13 -16.77
C ALA A 79 -22.99 5.12 -15.65
N THR A 80 -24.14 4.47 -15.66
CA THR A 80 -24.53 3.45 -14.65
C THR A 80 -23.98 2.07 -14.96
N THR A 81 -23.52 1.82 -16.20
CA THR A 81 -22.91 0.54 -16.60
C THR A 81 -21.75 0.75 -17.58
N PRO A 82 -20.75 -0.16 -17.63
CA PRO A 82 -19.64 -0.08 -18.57
C PRO A 82 -20.08 -0.03 -20.04
N LYS A 83 -21.11 -0.80 -20.41
CA LYS A 83 -21.68 -0.82 -21.77
C LYS A 83 -22.28 0.53 -22.17
N SER A 84 -22.90 1.24 -21.21
CA SER A 84 -23.44 2.58 -21.43
C SER A 84 -22.34 3.66 -21.52
N ALA A 85 -21.26 3.51 -20.76
CA ALA A 85 -20.08 4.38 -20.86
C ALA A 85 -19.42 4.27 -22.24
N LEU A 86 -19.22 3.04 -22.73
CA LEU A 86 -18.64 2.79 -24.06
C LEU A 86 -19.50 3.34 -25.21
N LYS A 87 -20.84 3.31 -25.09
CA LYS A 87 -21.73 3.95 -26.07
C LYS A 87 -21.55 5.47 -26.09
N LYS A 88 -21.45 6.11 -24.91
CA LYS A 88 -21.25 7.56 -24.80
C LYS A 88 -19.88 7.99 -25.32
N LEU A 89 -18.84 7.17 -25.07
CA LEU A 89 -17.50 7.38 -25.60
C LEU A 89 -17.46 7.34 -27.14
N LYS A 90 -18.24 6.45 -27.78
CA LYS A 90 -18.33 6.37 -29.25
C LYS A 90 -19.18 7.47 -29.88
N GLY A 91 -19.98 8.19 -29.10
CA GLY A 91 -20.87 9.27 -29.56
C GLY A 91 -20.29 10.69 -29.44
N GLN A 92 -19.18 10.86 -28.71
CA GLN A 92 -18.38 12.09 -28.70
C GLN A 92 -17.38 12.02 -29.86
N LYS A 93 -17.84 12.35 -31.08
CA LYS A 93 -16.96 12.68 -32.20
C LYS A 93 -16.91 14.19 -32.38
#